data_AF-A0AAJ0FZI0-F1
#
_entry.id   AF-A0AAJ0FZI0-F1
#
_cell.length_a   1.000
_cell.length_b   1.000
_cell.length_c   1.000
_cell.angle_alpha   90.00
_cell.angle_beta   90.00
_cell.angle_gamma   90.00
#
_symmetry.space_group_name_H-M   'P 1'
#
loop_
_entity.id
_entity.type
_entity.pdbx_description
1 polymer ?
#
loop_
_entity_poly.entity_id
_entity_poly.type
_entity_poly.pdbx_seq_one_letter_code
_entity_poly.pdbx_strand_id
1 'polypeptide(L)'
;MAPHSTIKGVYGPGTFADTSYTPLPDECRRLLQNFAQATPGFNDDGAILRSVNFHGGRLPIIPGPLKSQALSAVCQAMIGIVGKEICARKGTDTGKISINVDKSGLYPATPALVSIDNKDFSEMKKHGTVFKAGTDLDKGVLTKNNMHFRSWSIYPTKDP
;
A
#
# COMPACT_ATOMS: atom_id res chain seq x y z
N MET A 1 -7.44 -21.50 10.10
CA MET A 1 -7.16 -20.24 10.82
C MET A 1 -8.23 -20.05 11.87
N ALA A 2 -7.87 -19.78 13.13
CA ALA A 2 -8.85 -19.38 14.13
C ALA A 2 -9.57 -18.09 13.69
N PRO A 3 -10.85 -17.89 14.03
CA PRO A 3 -11.57 -16.68 13.65
C PRO A 3 -10.89 -15.43 14.23
N HIS A 4 -10.55 -14.47 13.37
CA HIS A 4 -9.96 -13.19 13.76
C HIS A 4 -10.99 -12.33 14.49
N SER A 5 -10.68 -11.91 15.71
CA SER A 5 -11.61 -11.15 16.55
C SER A 5 -11.47 -9.65 16.34
N THR A 6 -12.57 -8.98 16.00
CA THR A 6 -12.62 -7.54 15.67
C THR A 6 -13.74 -6.80 16.40
N ILE A 7 -13.51 -5.52 16.65
CA ILE A 7 -14.48 -4.56 17.20
C ILE A 7 -15.13 -3.82 16.04
N LYS A 8 -16.46 -3.91 15.91
CA LYS A 8 -17.21 -3.23 14.86
C LYS A 8 -17.42 -1.74 15.20
N GLY A 9 -17.36 -0.88 14.19
CA GLY A 9 -17.81 0.50 14.28
C GLY A 9 -16.84 1.50 14.90
N VAL A 10 -15.59 1.11 15.20
CA VAL A 10 -14.60 1.98 15.88
C VAL A 10 -14.37 3.30 15.15
N TYR A 11 -14.37 3.28 13.82
CA TYR A 11 -14.22 4.47 12.97
C TYR A 11 -15.51 4.80 12.19
N GLY A 12 -16.66 4.35 12.69
CA GLY A 12 -17.98 4.55 12.08
C GLY A 12 -18.58 3.31 11.40
N PRO A 13 -19.81 3.39 10.88
CA PRO A 13 -20.54 2.23 10.33
C PRO A 13 -19.80 1.49 9.22
N GLY A 14 -19.67 0.17 9.38
CA GLY A 14 -18.97 -0.72 8.43
C GLY A 14 -17.45 -0.81 8.63
N THR A 15 -16.91 -0.21 9.69
CA THR A 15 -15.48 -0.33 10.05
C THR A 15 -15.25 -1.44 11.07
N PHE A 16 -14.04 -1.98 11.09
CA PHE A 16 -13.59 -3.01 12.01
C PHE A 16 -12.21 -2.61 12.54
N ALA A 17 -11.95 -2.84 13.81
CA ALA A 17 -10.63 -2.69 14.40
C ALA A 17 -10.23 -3.98 15.10
N ASP A 18 -8.93 -4.26 15.19
CA ASP A 18 -8.44 -5.42 15.90
C ASP A 18 -8.68 -5.29 17.40
N THR A 19 -8.99 -6.42 18.05
CA THR A 19 -9.18 -6.47 19.51
C THR A 19 -7.89 -6.35 20.30
N SER A 20 -6.76 -6.62 19.65
CA SER A 20 -5.43 -6.52 20.23
C SER A 20 -4.50 -5.81 19.26
N TYR A 21 -3.52 -5.11 19.82
CA TYR A 21 -2.54 -4.37 19.06
C TYR A 21 -1.43 -5.29 18.54
N THR A 22 -1.13 -5.20 17.26
CA THR A 22 0.02 -5.87 16.62
C THR A 22 1.03 -4.82 16.15
N PRO A 23 2.32 -4.94 16.49
CA PRO A 23 3.35 -4.05 15.96
C PRO A 23 3.40 -4.07 14.42
N LEU A 24 3.61 -2.91 13.81
CA LEU A 24 3.55 -2.76 12.35
C LEU A 24 4.48 -3.73 11.59
N PRO A 25 5.75 -3.97 11.98
CA PRO A 25 6.59 -4.96 11.31
C PRO A 25 6.04 -6.39 11.39
N ASP A 26 5.43 -6.77 12.51
CA ASP A 26 4.86 -8.09 12.72
C ASP A 26 3.60 -8.27 11.87
N GLU A 27 2.77 -7.21 11.82
CA GLU A 27 1.59 -7.15 10.98
C GLU A 27 1.95 -7.23 9.48
N CYS A 28 3.03 -6.58 9.05
CA CYS A 28 3.53 -6.71 7.67
C CYS A 28 3.94 -8.15 7.33
N ARG A 29 4.56 -8.89 8.26
CA ARG A 29 4.91 -10.31 8.04
C ARG A 29 3.66 -11.18 7.87
N ARG A 30 2.65 -10.96 8.71
CA ARG A 30 1.36 -11.65 8.62
C ARG A 30 0.65 -11.36 7.30
N LEU A 31 0.60 -10.08 6.91
CA LEU A 31 -0.02 -9.65 5.66
C LEU A 31 0.73 -10.17 4.44
N LEU A 32 2.07 -10.20 4.45
CA LEU A 32 2.85 -10.78 3.35
C LEU A 32 2.47 -12.25 3.09
N GLN A 33 2.28 -13.04 4.15
CA GLN A 33 1.80 -14.43 4.01
C GLN A 33 0.42 -14.49 3.38
N ASN A 34 -0.52 -13.69 3.86
CA ASN A 34 -1.88 -13.65 3.31
C ASN A 34 -1.90 -13.20 1.84
N PHE A 35 -1.09 -12.19 1.49
CA PHE A 35 -1.01 -11.65 0.14
C PHE A 35 -0.38 -12.65 -0.81
N ALA A 36 0.70 -13.32 -0.40
CA ALA A 36 1.34 -14.36 -1.18
C ALA A 36 0.35 -15.50 -1.50
N GLN A 37 -0.37 -16.00 -0.50
CA GLN A 37 -1.38 -17.07 -0.67
C GLN A 37 -2.58 -16.63 -1.52
N ALA A 38 -2.97 -15.37 -1.43
CA ALA A 38 -4.11 -14.84 -2.17
C ALA A 38 -3.75 -14.43 -3.62
N THR A 39 -2.47 -14.32 -3.96
CA THR A 39 -2.01 -13.82 -5.26
C THR A 39 -1.68 -15.00 -6.18
N PRO A 40 -2.48 -15.25 -7.24
CA PRO A 40 -2.23 -16.36 -8.15
C PRO A 40 -0.85 -16.27 -8.82
N GLY A 41 -0.09 -17.38 -8.77
CA GLY A 41 1.24 -17.47 -9.40
C GLY A 41 2.36 -16.74 -8.65
N PHE A 42 2.09 -16.16 -7.49
CA PHE A 42 3.11 -15.62 -6.61
C PHE A 42 3.78 -16.73 -5.80
N ASN A 43 5.05 -16.55 -5.43
CA ASN A 43 5.77 -17.51 -4.60
C ASN A 43 5.39 -17.36 -3.13
N ASP A 44 4.71 -18.38 -2.58
CA ASP A 44 4.25 -18.42 -1.21
C ASP A 44 5.11 -19.32 -0.28
N ASP A 45 6.31 -19.71 -0.74
CA ASP A 45 7.26 -20.48 0.09
C ASP A 45 7.59 -19.71 1.37
N GLY A 46 7.24 -20.31 2.51
CA GLY A 46 7.42 -19.69 3.82
C GLY A 46 8.87 -19.30 4.13
N ALA A 47 9.88 -19.97 3.59
CA ALA A 47 11.29 -19.60 3.76
C ALA A 47 11.62 -18.29 3.02
N ILE A 48 11.08 -18.10 1.81
CA ILE A 48 11.23 -16.86 1.04
C ILE A 48 10.50 -15.72 1.74
N LEU A 49 9.26 -15.95 2.19
CA LEU A 49 8.49 -14.92 2.90
C LEU A 49 9.17 -14.50 4.22
N ARG A 50 9.74 -15.46 4.96
CA ARG A 50 10.50 -15.18 6.20
C ARG A 50 11.85 -14.51 5.95
N SER A 51 12.37 -14.56 4.73
CA SER A 51 13.64 -13.90 4.38
C SER A 51 13.54 -12.38 4.30
N VAL A 52 12.31 -11.83 4.20
CA VAL A 52 12.05 -10.40 4.18
C VAL A 52 12.21 -9.81 5.59
N ASN A 53 13.14 -8.86 5.74
CA ASN A 53 13.37 -8.14 6.97
C ASN A 53 12.51 -6.87 7.04
N PHE A 54 11.35 -6.97 7.68
CA PHE A 54 10.58 -5.78 8.08
C PHE A 54 11.15 -5.19 9.38
N HIS A 55 11.47 -3.89 9.36
CA HIS A 55 11.97 -3.15 10.50
C HIS A 55 11.40 -1.72 10.54
N GLY A 56 11.43 -1.07 11.71
CA GLY A 56 10.90 0.27 11.92
C GLY A 56 10.18 0.40 13.26
N GLY A 57 9.43 1.48 13.43
CA GLY A 57 8.58 1.75 14.57
C GLY A 57 7.47 0.73 14.74
N ARG A 58 7.01 0.59 15.98
CA ARG A 58 5.86 -0.27 16.31
C ARG A 58 4.56 0.33 15.75
N LEU A 59 4.40 1.64 15.86
CA LEU A 59 3.23 2.38 15.39
C LEU A 59 3.51 2.98 14.00
N PRO A 60 2.48 3.09 13.13
CA PRO A 60 2.64 3.79 11.87
C PRO A 60 2.88 5.29 12.09
N ILE A 61 3.72 5.91 11.24
CA ILE A 61 3.99 7.36 11.24
C ILE A 61 2.81 8.15 10.65
N ILE A 62 2.05 7.55 9.73
CA ILE A 62 0.91 8.22 9.09
C ILE A 62 -0.40 7.72 9.71
N PRO A 63 -1.26 8.63 10.23
CA PRO A 63 -2.57 8.25 10.73
C PRO A 63 -3.52 7.96 9.56
N GLY A 64 -4.10 6.77 9.55
CA GLY A 64 -5.18 6.42 8.63
C GLY A 64 -5.27 4.91 8.33
N PRO A 65 -6.48 4.34 8.25
CA PRO A 65 -6.68 2.90 8.09
C PRO A 65 -6.36 2.38 6.67
N LEU A 66 -6.28 3.25 5.66
CA LEU A 66 -6.29 2.86 4.25
C LEU A 66 -5.09 3.36 3.44
N LYS A 67 -4.43 4.46 3.85
CA LYS A 67 -3.03 4.74 3.44
C LYS A 67 -2.09 3.94 4.33
N SER A 68 -2.32 2.63 4.44
CA SER A 68 -1.63 1.83 5.44
C SER A 68 -0.18 1.64 5.01
N GLN A 69 0.73 2.13 5.85
CA GLN A 69 2.16 1.84 5.71
C GLN A 69 2.43 0.33 5.64
N ALA A 70 1.55 -0.46 6.28
CA ALA A 70 1.52 -1.91 6.18
C ALA A 70 1.34 -2.40 4.74
N LEU A 71 0.30 -1.94 4.03
CA LEU A 71 0.07 -2.33 2.64
C LEU A 71 1.24 -1.92 1.76
N SER A 72 1.72 -0.68 1.89
CA SER A 72 2.88 -0.22 1.11
C SER A 72 4.12 -1.08 1.39
N ALA A 73 4.41 -1.40 2.65
CA ALA A 73 5.53 -2.26 3.02
C ALA A 73 5.40 -3.66 2.42
N VAL A 74 4.21 -4.26 2.47
CA VAL A 74 3.94 -5.59 1.91
C VAL A 74 4.08 -5.59 0.39
N CYS A 75 3.56 -4.60 -0.31
CA CYS A 75 3.74 -4.47 -1.75
C CYS A 75 5.23 -4.33 -2.13
N GLN A 76 5.99 -3.52 -1.39
CA GLN A 76 7.44 -3.40 -1.62
C GLN A 76 8.17 -4.72 -1.35
N ALA A 77 7.76 -5.48 -0.33
CA ALA A 77 8.30 -6.81 -0.07
C ALA A 77 8.02 -7.78 -1.23
N MET A 78 6.78 -7.79 -1.74
CA MET A 78 6.41 -8.64 -2.88
C MET A 78 7.21 -8.29 -4.14
N ILE A 79 7.38 -6.99 -4.43
CA ILE A 79 8.24 -6.51 -5.52
C ILE A 79 9.69 -6.97 -5.31
N GLY A 80 10.20 -6.86 -4.09
CA GLY A 80 11.55 -7.31 -3.72
C GLY A 80 11.76 -8.81 -3.92
N ILE A 81 10.77 -9.63 -3.57
CA ILE A 81 10.79 -11.10 -3.77
C ILE A 81 10.89 -11.40 -5.27
N VAL A 82 9.98 -10.86 -6.09
CA VAL A 82 9.99 -11.09 -7.54
C VAL A 82 11.29 -10.60 -8.17
N GLY A 83 11.77 -9.42 -7.77
CA GLY A 83 13.04 -8.87 -8.24
C GLY A 83 14.22 -9.79 -7.91
N LYS A 84 14.27 -10.31 -6.68
CA LYS A 84 15.29 -11.27 -6.27
C LYS A 84 15.23 -12.57 -7.06
N GLU A 85 14.04 -13.10 -7.32
CA GLU A 85 13.86 -14.31 -8.14
C GLU A 85 14.32 -14.11 -9.58
N ILE A 86 14.00 -12.96 -10.19
CA ILE A 86 14.46 -12.60 -11.54
C ILE A 86 15.99 -12.52 -11.58
N CYS A 87 16.61 -11.85 -10.60
CA CYS A 87 18.06 -11.76 -10.51
C CYS A 87 18.72 -13.12 -10.28
N ALA A 88 18.14 -13.96 -9.42
CA ALA A 88 18.65 -15.31 -9.16
C ALA A 88 18.64 -16.18 -10.43
N ARG A 89 17.61 -16.08 -11.28
CA ARG A 89 17.56 -16.76 -12.59
C ARG A 89 18.68 -16.32 -13.54
N LYS A 90 19.25 -15.13 -13.33
CA LYS A 90 20.40 -14.59 -14.06
C LYS A 90 21.74 -14.83 -13.34
N GLY A 91 21.75 -15.65 -12.29
CA GLY A 91 22.96 -15.93 -11.49
C GLY A 91 23.44 -14.74 -10.63
N THR A 92 22.57 -13.76 -10.37
CA THR A 92 22.90 -12.57 -9.57
C THR A 92 22.24 -12.66 -8.19
N ASP A 93 23.05 -12.63 -7.13
CA ASP A 93 22.56 -12.46 -5.75
C ASP A 93 22.43 -10.97 -5.41
N THR A 94 21.22 -10.53 -5.07
CA THR A 94 20.92 -9.15 -4.68
C THR A 94 20.97 -8.95 -3.16
N GLY A 95 21.28 -9.98 -2.38
CA GLY A 95 21.38 -9.91 -0.92
C GLY A 95 20.02 -9.94 -0.23
N LYS A 96 19.87 -9.16 0.85
CA LYS A 96 18.68 -9.21 1.73
C LYS A 96 17.61 -8.22 1.27
N ILE A 97 16.34 -8.66 1.32
CA ILE A 97 15.19 -7.77 1.15
C ILE A 97 14.92 -7.11 2.51
N SER A 98 15.15 -5.81 2.63
CA SER A 98 14.95 -5.04 3.86
C SER A 98 13.95 -3.92 3.64
N ILE A 99 12.88 -3.91 4.42
CA ILE A 99 11.77 -2.97 4.29
C ILE A 99 11.66 -2.15 5.58
N ASN A 100 11.88 -0.84 5.46
CA ASN A 100 11.63 0.11 6.53
C ASN A 100 10.13 0.48 6.54
N VAL A 101 9.37 -0.02 7.51
CA VAL A 101 7.92 0.19 7.59
C VAL A 101 7.55 1.64 7.94
N ASP A 102 8.45 2.40 8.54
CA ASP A 102 8.24 3.83 8.81
C ASP A 102 8.22 4.66 7.53
N LYS A 103 8.96 4.19 6.52
CA LYS A 103 9.24 4.93 5.28
C LYS A 103 8.60 4.29 4.05
N SER A 104 8.09 3.07 4.15
CA SER A 104 7.47 2.34 3.03
C SER A 104 6.27 3.07 2.43
N GLY A 105 5.55 3.83 3.26
CA GLY A 105 4.42 4.67 2.86
C GLY A 105 4.82 6.07 2.37
N LEU A 106 6.11 6.44 2.45
CA LEU A 106 6.59 7.71 1.89
C LEU A 106 6.68 7.57 0.38
N TYR A 107 5.59 7.92 -0.30
CA TYR A 107 5.62 8.17 -1.73
C TYR A 107 5.78 9.68 -1.91
N PRO A 108 6.93 10.20 -2.38
CA PRO A 108 7.01 11.59 -2.77
C PRO A 108 5.88 11.82 -3.78
N ALA A 109 5.01 12.79 -3.49
CA ALA A 109 3.92 13.12 -4.40
C ALA A 109 4.52 13.31 -5.80
N THR A 110 3.93 12.66 -6.81
CA THR A 110 4.38 12.81 -8.18
C THR A 110 4.42 14.31 -8.50
N PRO A 111 5.59 14.89 -8.82
CA PRO A 111 5.62 16.26 -9.31
C PRO A 111 4.84 16.28 -10.62
N ALA A 112 3.62 16.82 -10.58
CA ALA A 112 2.77 16.93 -11.76
C ALA A 112 3.19 18.15 -12.57
N LEU A 113 4.27 18.01 -13.33
CA LEU A 113 4.62 18.92 -14.42
C LEU A 113 4.12 18.27 -15.71
N VAL A 114 2.99 18.75 -16.22
CA VAL A 114 2.39 18.25 -17.46
C VAL A 114 2.39 19.38 -18.47
N SER A 115 3.10 19.18 -19.58
CA SER A 115 3.02 20.03 -20.76
C SER A 115 2.77 19.16 -21.99
N ILE A 116 1.69 19.41 -22.72
CA ILE A 116 1.41 18.79 -24.03
C ILE A 116 1.26 19.92 -25.04
N ASP A 117 2.01 19.87 -26.13
CA ASP A 117 2.00 20.90 -27.19
C ASP A 117 2.18 22.34 -26.65
N ASN A 118 3.17 22.53 -25.77
CA ASN A 118 3.45 23.79 -25.07
C ASN A 118 2.32 24.33 -24.19
N LYS A 119 1.30 23.52 -23.88
CA LYS A 119 0.22 23.89 -22.95
C LYS A 119 0.43 23.22 -21.61
N ASP A 120 0.38 24.01 -20.55
CA ASP A 120 0.43 23.49 -19.19
C ASP A 120 -0.89 22.80 -18.77
N PHE A 121 -0.87 22.13 -17.63
CA PHE A 121 -2.04 21.43 -17.09
C PHE A 121 -3.26 22.34 -16.89
N SER A 122 -3.06 23.61 -16.53
CA SER A 122 -4.14 24.58 -16.34
C SER A 122 -4.78 24.96 -17.68
N GLU A 123 -3.98 25.20 -18.71
CA GLU A 123 -4.44 25.49 -20.06
C GLU A 123 -5.17 24.29 -20.66
N MET A 124 -4.63 23.08 -20.50
CA MET A 124 -5.30 21.85 -20.93
C MET A 124 -6.65 21.65 -20.23
N LYS A 125 -6.76 21.98 -18.93
CA LYS A 125 -8.01 21.88 -18.16
C LYS A 125 -9.07 22.85 -18.68
N LYS A 126 -8.69 24.09 -18.99
CA LYS A 126 -9.61 25.11 -19.56
C LYS A 126 -10.19 24.69 -20.90
N HIS A 127 -9.39 24.05 -21.74
CA HIS A 127 -9.82 23.58 -23.06
C HIS A 127 -10.40 22.15 -23.06
N GLY A 128 -10.52 21.54 -21.88
CA GLY A 128 -11.15 20.24 -21.66
C GLY A 128 -10.33 19.02 -22.11
N THR A 129 -9.10 19.20 -22.60
CA THR A 129 -8.24 18.13 -23.12
C THR A 129 -7.97 17.04 -22.08
N VAL A 130 -7.79 17.42 -20.82
CA VAL A 130 -7.51 16.49 -19.70
C VAL A 130 -8.67 15.51 -19.46
N PHE A 131 -9.89 15.90 -19.84
CA PHE A 131 -11.09 15.07 -19.67
C PHE A 131 -11.45 14.26 -20.91
N LYS A 132 -10.69 14.42 -22.01
CA LYS A 132 -10.91 13.70 -23.28
C LYS A 132 -10.08 12.42 -23.39
N ALA A 133 -9.02 12.29 -22.59
CA ALA A 133 -8.11 11.16 -22.65
C ALA A 133 -8.42 10.12 -21.57
N GLY A 134 -8.80 8.92 -22.00
CA GLY A 134 -8.73 7.72 -21.18
C GLY A 134 -9.94 6.79 -21.31
N THR A 135 -9.66 5.50 -21.41
CA THR A 135 -10.59 4.46 -20.94
C THR A 135 -10.71 4.63 -19.42
N ASP A 136 -11.94 4.59 -18.90
CA ASP A 136 -12.15 4.51 -17.45
C ASP A 136 -11.64 3.16 -16.93
N LEU A 137 -10.36 3.14 -16.55
CA LEU A 137 -9.70 1.96 -16.00
C LEU A 137 -10.06 1.75 -14.53
N ASP A 138 -10.45 2.82 -13.82
CA ASP A 138 -10.80 2.73 -12.41
C ASP A 138 -12.27 2.32 -12.19
N LYS A 139 -13.14 2.49 -13.20
CA LYS A 139 -14.56 2.12 -13.17
C LYS A 139 -15.31 2.66 -11.95
N GLY A 140 -14.95 3.85 -11.52
CA GLY A 140 -15.56 4.49 -10.36
C GLY A 140 -14.82 4.26 -9.03
N VAL A 141 -13.69 3.53 -9.04
CA VAL A 141 -12.96 3.17 -7.82
C VAL A 141 -12.22 4.37 -7.22
N LEU A 142 -11.66 5.26 -8.07
CA LEU A 142 -10.95 6.47 -7.63
C LEU A 142 -11.84 7.72 -7.60
N THR A 143 -13.12 7.61 -7.99
CA THR A 143 -14.07 8.71 -7.84
C THR A 143 -14.29 9.02 -6.36
N LYS A 144 -14.73 10.24 -6.05
CA LYS A 144 -15.09 10.74 -4.71
C LYS A 144 -16.32 10.03 -4.11
N ASN A 145 -16.29 8.70 -4.08
CA ASN A 145 -17.29 7.84 -3.48
C ASN A 145 -17.02 7.71 -1.96
N ASN A 146 -17.95 7.10 -1.23
CA ASN A 146 -17.80 6.94 0.22
C ASN A 146 -16.54 6.15 0.61
N MET A 147 -16.11 5.19 -0.23
CA MET A 147 -14.88 4.42 0.01
C MET A 147 -13.63 5.27 -0.19
N HIS A 148 -13.58 6.13 -1.21
CA HIS A 148 -12.49 7.08 -1.42
C HIS A 148 -12.35 8.02 -0.22
N PHE A 149 -13.44 8.62 0.26
CA PHE A 149 -13.34 9.49 1.43
C PHE A 149 -12.88 8.73 2.67
N ARG A 150 -13.36 7.51 2.90
CA ARG A 150 -12.87 6.67 4.01
C ARG A 150 -11.40 6.27 3.83
N SER A 151 -10.96 6.05 2.59
CA SER A 151 -9.59 5.62 2.32
C SER A 151 -8.55 6.72 2.35
N TRP A 152 -8.98 7.95 2.07
CA TRP A 152 -8.11 9.11 2.02
C TRP A 152 -8.23 10.04 3.24
N SER A 153 -9.22 9.83 4.11
CA SER A 153 -9.38 10.62 5.34
C SER A 153 -8.20 10.47 6.28
N ILE A 154 -7.77 11.60 6.83
CA ILE A 154 -6.86 11.67 7.97
C ILE A 154 -7.77 11.65 9.20
N TYR A 155 -7.77 10.54 9.92
CA TYR A 155 -8.56 10.41 11.14
C TYR A 155 -7.80 11.04 12.31
N PRO A 156 -8.48 11.78 13.22
CA PRO A 156 -7.84 12.30 14.41
C PRO A 156 -7.21 11.17 15.22
N THR A 157 -5.94 11.32 15.61
CA THR A 157 -5.30 10.46 16.60
C THR A 157 -5.72 10.91 17.99
N LYS A 158 -5.72 9.98 18.95
CA LYS A 158 -6.06 10.28 20.36
C LYS A 158 -5.14 11.35 20.95
N ASP A 159 -3.88 11.35 20.52
CA ASP A 159 -2.86 12.32 20.88
C ASP A 159 -2.34 12.97 19.59
N PRO A 160 -2.39 14.32 19.46
CA PRO A 160 -1.96 15.06 18.28
C PRO A 160 -0.44 15.06 18.06
#